data_AF-A0A1S3L5E7-F1
#
_entry.id   AF-A0A1S3L5E7-F1
#
_cell.length_a   1.000
_cell.length_b   1.000
_cell.length_c   1.000
_cell.angle_alpha   90.00
_cell.angle_beta   90.00
_cell.angle_gamma   90.00
#
_symmetry.space_group_name_H-M   'P 1'
#
loop_
_entity.id
_entity.type
_entity.pdbx_description
1 polymer ?
#
loop_
_entity_poly.entity_id
_entity_poly.type
_entity_poly.pdbx_seq_one_letter_code
_entity_poly.pdbx_strand_id
1 'polypeptide(L)'
;MLIGPQLRDTHTTMETDHTEAELAVRRGQTPPIGQISLANDNARLDTRWETATGNGTYPGFTLAGLVCYKTLEISVNNSFQYLTDTDTDTDTDTTTASKPSYQISSKVVTALVSNPATEHLTQPVILTFKHLQVRVESSEINYTCVFWSEGRVQEEGGAWSRRGCTKVTSNATHTVCSCTHLSSFAVLMALYPVQV
;
A
#
# COMPACT_ATOMS: atom_id res chain seq x y z
N MET A 1 -13.93 -10.12 -14.11
CA MET A 1 -15.06 -9.26 -14.54
C MET A 1 -14.73 -7.83 -14.16
N LEU A 2 -14.33 -6.97 -15.11
CA LEU A 2 -14.03 -5.56 -14.78
C LEU A 2 -15.35 -4.79 -14.63
N ILE A 3 -15.54 -4.14 -13.47
CA ILE A 3 -16.72 -3.30 -13.16
C ILE A 3 -16.64 -1.95 -13.92
N GLY A 4 -15.45 -1.56 -14.38
CA GLY A 4 -15.18 -0.30 -15.07
C GLY A 4 -16.22 0.11 -16.14
N PRO A 5 -16.61 -0.74 -17.10
CA PRO A 5 -17.61 -0.42 -18.13
C PRO A 5 -19.02 -0.12 -17.60
N GLN A 6 -19.37 -0.57 -16.39
CA GLN A 6 -20.70 -0.41 -15.79
C GLN A 6 -20.83 0.88 -14.96
N LEU A 7 -19.72 1.51 -14.60
CA LEU A 7 -19.71 2.77 -13.85
C LEU A 7 -20.16 3.91 -14.76
N ARG A 8 -21.21 4.63 -14.32
CA ARG A 8 -21.80 5.77 -15.04
C ARG A 8 -21.01 7.05 -14.80
N ASP A 9 -20.53 7.24 -13.58
CA ASP A 9 -19.82 8.44 -13.17
C ASP A 9 -18.31 8.30 -13.37
N THR A 10 -17.64 9.43 -13.58
CA THR A 10 -16.17 9.46 -13.71
C THR A 10 -15.46 9.19 -12.38
N HIS A 11 -16.17 9.39 -11.27
CA HIS A 11 -15.73 9.10 -9.92
C HIS A 11 -16.90 8.42 -9.20
N THR A 12 -16.65 7.31 -8.51
CA THR A 12 -17.68 6.55 -7.81
C THR A 12 -17.13 6.09 -6.47
N THR A 13 -17.82 6.48 -5.41
CA THR A 13 -17.62 5.94 -4.06
C THR A 13 -18.58 4.78 -3.85
N MET A 14 -18.07 3.68 -3.29
CA MET A 14 -18.87 2.52 -2.91
C MET A 14 -18.51 2.12 -1.48
N GLU A 15 -19.51 1.83 -0.66
CA GLU A 15 -19.29 1.44 0.73
C GLU A 15 -20.08 0.16 1.06
N THR A 16 -19.45 -0.72 1.83
CA THR A 16 -20.04 -1.93 2.40
C THR A 16 -19.73 -2.00 3.89
N ASP A 17 -20.25 -3.01 4.60
CA ASP A 17 -19.94 -3.25 6.00
C ASP A 17 -18.44 -3.55 6.25
N HIS A 18 -17.70 -3.94 5.21
CA HIS A 18 -16.30 -4.38 5.33
C HIS A 18 -15.31 -3.52 4.57
N THR A 19 -15.75 -2.75 3.58
CA THR A 19 -14.88 -1.99 2.68
C THR A 19 -15.47 -0.64 2.30
N GLU A 20 -14.57 0.28 1.97
CA GLU A 20 -14.86 1.55 1.31
C GLU A 20 -13.99 1.62 0.06
N ALA A 21 -14.58 1.90 -1.10
CA ALA A 21 -13.88 1.91 -2.37
C ALA A 21 -14.11 3.22 -3.11
N GLU A 22 -13.01 3.85 -3.50
CA GLU A 22 -12.99 5.02 -4.37
C GLU A 22 -12.51 4.61 -5.75
N LEU A 23 -13.35 4.81 -6.76
CA LEU A 23 -13.09 4.40 -8.13
C LEU A 23 -13.12 5.61 -9.05
N ALA A 24 -12.20 5.69 -9.99
CA ALA A 24 -12.26 6.67 -11.08
C ALA A 24 -12.10 6.00 -12.44
N VAL A 25 -12.95 6.40 -13.37
CA VAL A 25 -12.97 5.89 -14.73
C VAL A 25 -12.84 7.04 -15.72
N ARG A 26 -11.94 6.88 -16.68
CA ARG A 26 -11.84 7.74 -17.87
C ARG A 26 -12.15 6.92 -19.10
N ARG A 27 -13.01 7.46 -19.97
CA ARG A 27 -13.40 6.87 -21.25
C ARG A 27 -12.99 7.80 -22.37
N GLY A 28 -12.56 7.25 -23.49
CA GLY A 28 -12.14 8.04 -24.63
C GLY A 28 -11.61 7.18 -25.77
N GLN A 29 -11.31 7.82 -26.89
CA GLN A 29 -10.64 7.18 -28.02
C GLN A 29 -9.13 7.04 -27.78
N THR A 30 -8.55 7.93 -26.99
CA THR A 30 -7.13 7.96 -26.64
C THR A 30 -6.92 7.73 -25.15
N PRO A 31 -5.78 7.13 -24.75
CA PRO A 31 -5.42 6.99 -23.35
C PRO A 31 -5.44 8.32 -22.59
N PRO A 32 -6.04 8.39 -21.39
CA PRO A 32 -5.96 9.56 -20.54
C PRO A 32 -4.53 9.79 -20.04
N ILE A 33 -4.19 11.05 -19.78
CA ILE A 33 -2.88 11.46 -19.25
C ILE A 33 -3.04 12.35 -18.03
N GLY A 34 -2.00 12.44 -17.21
CA GLY A 34 -1.95 13.34 -16.07
C GLY A 34 -2.28 12.66 -14.74
N GLN A 35 -2.40 13.47 -13.70
CA GLN A 35 -2.52 12.97 -12.33
C GLN A 35 -3.93 12.49 -12.01
N ILE A 36 -3.99 11.51 -11.12
CA ILE A 36 -5.19 11.04 -10.45
C ILE A 36 -4.91 10.89 -8.96
N SER A 37 -5.84 11.40 -8.14
CA SER A 37 -5.84 11.26 -6.69
C SER A 37 -7.17 10.62 -6.28
N LEU A 38 -7.09 9.53 -5.53
CA LEU A 38 -8.23 8.85 -4.91
C LEU A 38 -8.02 8.87 -3.41
N ALA A 39 -9.02 9.25 -2.63
CA ALA A 39 -8.85 9.39 -1.18
C ALA A 39 -10.13 9.07 -0.43
N ASN A 40 -9.95 8.43 0.73
CA ASN A 40 -10.95 8.28 1.78
C ASN A 40 -10.39 8.83 3.09
N ASP A 41 -11.11 8.63 4.19
CA ASP A 41 -10.74 9.12 5.52
C ASP A 41 -9.44 8.53 6.09
N ASN A 42 -8.97 7.40 5.55
CA ASN A 42 -7.85 6.63 6.08
C ASN A 42 -6.62 6.65 5.17
N ALA A 43 -6.80 6.84 3.86
CA ALA A 43 -5.70 6.84 2.92
C ALA A 43 -5.98 7.66 1.66
N ARG A 44 -4.89 8.10 1.01
CA ARG A 44 -4.87 8.70 -0.32
C ARG A 44 -3.92 7.94 -1.22
N LEU A 45 -4.33 7.67 -2.44
CA LEU A 45 -3.53 7.18 -3.54
C LEU A 45 -3.34 8.31 -4.57
N ASP A 46 -2.10 8.70 -4.82
CA ASP A 46 -1.71 9.60 -5.89
C ASP A 46 -0.90 8.82 -6.94
N THR A 47 -1.36 8.88 -8.18
CA THR A 47 -0.70 8.22 -9.32
C THR A 47 -1.03 8.97 -10.61
N ARG A 48 -0.76 8.34 -11.75
CA ARG A 48 -0.98 8.88 -13.08
C ARG A 48 -1.87 7.97 -13.91
N TRP A 49 -2.63 8.57 -14.81
CA TRP A 49 -3.42 7.82 -15.78
C TRP A 49 -2.55 6.93 -16.66
N GLU A 50 -1.33 7.36 -16.99
CA GLU A 50 -0.35 6.57 -17.71
C GLU A 50 -0.01 5.25 -16.98
N THR A 51 0.13 5.28 -15.65
CA THR A 51 0.34 4.09 -14.82
C THR A 51 -0.89 3.17 -14.83
N ALA A 52 -2.09 3.75 -14.79
CA ALA A 52 -3.34 3.01 -14.76
C ALA A 52 -3.73 2.39 -16.11
N THR A 53 -3.33 3.03 -17.22
CA THR A 53 -3.49 2.51 -18.58
C THR A 53 -2.44 1.44 -18.87
N GLY A 54 -1.18 1.68 -18.51
CA GLY A 54 -0.06 0.83 -18.90
C GLY A 54 0.26 0.92 -20.40
N ASN A 55 1.12 0.01 -20.87
CA ASN A 55 1.63 0.00 -22.25
C ASN A 55 0.89 -0.97 -23.19
N GLY A 56 -0.20 -1.59 -22.70
CA GLY A 56 -0.99 -2.55 -23.46
C GLY A 56 -1.99 -1.90 -24.42
N THR A 57 -2.76 -2.73 -25.12
CA THR A 57 -3.85 -2.28 -26.00
C THR A 57 -4.90 -1.53 -25.19
N TYR A 58 -5.18 -0.28 -25.57
CA TYR A 58 -6.16 0.56 -24.88
C TYR A 58 -7.61 0.20 -25.30
N PRO A 59 -8.47 -0.27 -24.36
CA PRO A 59 -9.81 -0.74 -24.69
C PRO A 59 -10.87 0.39 -24.78
N GLY A 60 -10.45 1.66 -24.84
CA GLY A 60 -11.34 2.83 -24.83
C GLY A 60 -11.73 3.31 -23.42
N PHE A 61 -11.16 2.72 -22.38
CA PHE A 61 -11.30 3.20 -21.00
C PHE A 61 -10.09 2.83 -20.13
N THR A 62 -9.91 3.57 -19.04
CA THR A 62 -8.94 3.29 -17.98
C THR A 62 -9.64 3.45 -16.63
N LEU A 63 -9.32 2.56 -15.70
CA LEU A 63 -9.84 2.52 -14.34
C LEU A 63 -8.68 2.64 -13.36
N ALA A 64 -8.87 3.39 -12.29
CA ALA A 64 -8.06 3.33 -11.08
C ALA A 64 -9.00 3.22 -9.87
N GLY A 65 -8.52 2.58 -8.81
CA GLY A 65 -9.28 2.35 -7.60
C GLY A 65 -8.41 2.30 -6.35
N LEU A 66 -8.99 2.76 -5.25
CA LEU A 66 -8.44 2.63 -3.90
C LEU A 66 -9.51 1.97 -3.03
N VAL A 67 -9.22 0.79 -2.50
CA VAL A 67 -10.12 0.05 -1.61
C VAL A 67 -9.52 0.06 -0.21
N CYS A 68 -10.24 0.55 0.79
CA CYS A 68 -9.89 0.50 2.20
C CYS A 68 -10.70 -0.59 2.91
N TYR A 69 -10.02 -1.42 3.70
CA TYR A 69 -10.67 -2.46 4.50
C TYR A 69 -10.91 -1.95 5.92
N LYS A 70 -12.12 -2.18 6.45
CA LYS A 70 -12.55 -1.62 7.73
C LYS A 70 -11.94 -2.32 8.94
N THR A 71 -11.58 -3.61 8.85
CA THR A 71 -11.12 -4.41 10.01
C THR A 71 -9.89 -5.29 9.73
N LEU A 72 -9.38 -5.29 8.50
CA LEU A 72 -8.33 -6.23 8.08
C LEU A 72 -7.02 -6.00 8.83
N GLU A 73 -6.76 -4.79 9.32
CA GLU A 73 -5.60 -4.43 10.13
C GLU A 73 -5.46 -5.28 11.40
N ILE A 74 -6.58 -5.78 11.94
CA ILE A 74 -6.59 -6.62 13.15
C ILE A 74 -6.18 -8.05 12.79
N SER A 75 -6.73 -8.60 11.71
CA SER A 75 -6.51 -10.00 11.29
C SER A 75 -5.10 -10.27 10.81
N VAL A 76 -4.45 -9.28 10.19
CA VAL A 76 -3.10 -9.38 9.59
C VAL A 76 -1.98 -8.87 10.50
N ASN A 77 -2.30 -8.53 11.76
CA ASN A 77 -1.36 -7.94 12.71
C ASN A 77 -0.32 -8.93 13.26
N ASN A 78 -0.25 -10.16 12.75
CA ASN A 78 0.73 -11.18 13.18
C ASN A 78 1.61 -11.68 12.03
N SER A 79 1.44 -11.15 10.82
CA SER A 79 2.09 -11.64 9.60
C SER A 79 3.45 -10.99 9.33
N PHE A 80 4.31 -10.93 10.36
CA PHE A 80 5.59 -10.19 10.36
C PHE A 80 6.84 -11.07 10.39
N GLN A 81 6.68 -12.38 10.30
CA GLN A 81 7.75 -13.36 10.54
C GLN A 81 9.03 -13.13 9.72
N TYR A 82 8.91 -12.50 8.54
CA TYR A 82 9.99 -12.28 7.58
C TYR A 82 10.49 -10.82 7.52
N LEU A 83 10.04 -9.96 8.43
CA LEU A 83 10.53 -8.59 8.53
C LEU A 83 11.80 -8.55 9.39
N THR A 84 12.96 -8.40 8.75
CA THR A 84 14.26 -8.17 9.38
C THR A 84 14.66 -6.71 9.23
N ASP A 85 15.17 -6.05 10.27
CA ASP A 85 15.61 -4.64 10.17
C ASP A 85 16.59 -4.39 9.01
N THR A 86 17.40 -5.39 8.69
CA THR A 86 18.36 -5.38 7.59
C THR A 86 17.78 -5.99 6.32
N ASP A 87 17.65 -5.18 5.27
CA ASP A 87 17.44 -5.62 3.87
C ASP A 87 18.76 -6.10 3.21
N THR A 88 19.73 -6.57 3.99
CA THR A 88 20.95 -7.20 3.48
C THR A 88 20.92 -8.69 3.81
N ASP A 89 20.96 -9.53 2.77
CA ASP A 89 21.21 -10.99 2.81
C ASP A 89 22.62 -11.31 3.37
N THR A 90 22.96 -10.75 4.52
CA THR A 90 24.17 -11.07 5.26
C THR A 90 23.75 -11.60 6.61
N ASP A 91 23.77 -12.92 6.68
CA ASP A 91 23.74 -13.74 7.88
C ASP A 91 25.02 -13.43 8.70
N THR A 92 25.06 -12.26 9.31
CA THR A 92 26.09 -11.89 10.28
C THR A 92 25.41 -11.78 11.63
N ASP A 93 25.45 -12.91 12.33
CA ASP A 93 25.20 -13.06 13.76
C ASP A 93 26.23 -12.22 14.54
N THR A 94 26.02 -10.91 14.57
CA THR A 94 26.86 -9.99 15.33
C THR A 94 26.00 -8.94 16.04
N THR A 95 26.03 -9.05 17.36
CA THR A 95 25.77 -8.03 18.41
C THR A 95 24.31 -7.71 18.76
N THR A 96 23.84 -8.32 19.86
CA THR A 96 23.11 -7.75 21.04
C THR A 96 22.05 -6.65 20.87
N ALA A 97 21.59 -6.31 19.67
CA ALA A 97 20.44 -5.44 19.46
C ALA A 97 19.17 -6.30 19.60
N SER A 98 18.38 -6.00 20.61
CA SER A 98 17.08 -6.64 20.82
C SER A 98 16.16 -6.40 19.62
N LYS A 99 15.69 -7.48 18.99
CA LYS A 99 14.81 -7.45 17.80
C LYS A 99 13.55 -6.59 18.07
N PRO A 100 13.14 -5.70 17.15
CA PRO A 100 11.92 -4.91 17.32
C PRO A 100 10.69 -5.80 17.27
N SER A 101 9.63 -5.33 17.92
CA SER A 101 8.28 -5.84 17.70
C SER A 101 7.55 -4.97 16.68
N TYR A 102 6.66 -5.57 15.89
CA TYR A 102 5.92 -4.88 14.83
C TYR A 102 4.42 -4.86 15.14
N GLN A 103 3.74 -3.80 14.74
CA GLN A 103 2.28 -3.67 14.74
C GLN A 103 1.81 -2.92 13.50
N ILE A 104 0.65 -3.27 12.96
CA ILE A 104 -0.02 -2.47 11.94
C ILE A 104 -0.45 -1.14 12.56
N SER A 105 -0.11 -0.04 11.89
CA SER A 105 -0.36 1.33 12.35
C SER A 105 -1.32 2.11 11.45
N SER A 106 -1.83 1.51 10.37
CA SER A 106 -2.82 2.11 9.46
C SER A 106 -3.93 1.12 9.12
N LYS A 107 -4.99 1.58 8.43
CA LYS A 107 -5.87 0.66 7.69
C LYS A 107 -5.08 -0.01 6.56
N VAL A 108 -5.55 -1.20 6.15
CA VAL A 108 -5.06 -1.89 4.97
C VAL A 108 -5.81 -1.34 3.75
N VAL A 109 -5.08 -1.01 2.68
CA VAL A 109 -5.68 -0.52 1.44
C VAL A 109 -5.13 -1.23 0.22
N THR A 110 -5.96 -1.48 -0.79
CA THR A 110 -5.55 -2.02 -2.09
C THR A 110 -5.65 -0.94 -3.14
N ALA A 111 -4.55 -0.73 -3.88
CA ALA A 111 -4.55 0.07 -5.08
C ALA A 111 -4.75 -0.84 -6.30
N LEU A 112 -5.70 -0.52 -7.16
CA LEU A 112 -6.00 -1.30 -8.36
C LEU A 112 -6.14 -0.42 -9.58
N VAL A 113 -5.78 -0.94 -10.74
CA VAL A 113 -5.88 -0.24 -12.03
C VAL A 113 -6.27 -1.19 -13.14
N SER A 114 -6.61 -0.66 -14.32
CA SER A 114 -6.87 -1.47 -15.51
C SER A 114 -5.63 -2.12 -16.12
N ASN A 115 -4.44 -1.52 -15.93
CA ASN A 115 -3.16 -2.10 -16.35
C ASN A 115 -2.90 -3.42 -15.59
N PRO A 116 -2.72 -4.56 -16.29
CA PRO A 116 -2.40 -5.83 -15.62
C PRO A 116 -0.93 -5.96 -15.21
N ALA A 117 -0.02 -5.17 -15.79
CA ALA A 117 1.41 -5.22 -15.50
C ALA A 117 1.74 -4.26 -14.35
N THR A 118 1.52 -4.71 -13.11
CA THR A 118 1.62 -3.88 -11.91
C THR A 118 2.75 -4.25 -10.95
N GLU A 119 3.56 -5.25 -11.28
CA GLU A 119 4.69 -5.70 -10.45
C GLU A 119 5.92 -4.76 -10.54
N HIS A 120 6.06 -4.05 -11.66
CA HIS A 120 7.17 -3.13 -11.93
C HIS A 120 6.68 -1.87 -12.65
N LEU A 121 6.22 -0.89 -11.87
CA LEU A 121 5.74 0.37 -12.40
C LEU A 121 6.91 1.27 -12.81
N THR A 122 6.80 1.90 -13.98
CA THR A 122 7.77 2.91 -14.44
C THR A 122 7.78 4.15 -13.54
N GLN A 123 6.61 4.52 -13.00
CA GLN A 123 6.48 5.59 -12.02
C GLN A 123 5.85 5.02 -10.75
N PRO A 124 6.45 5.26 -9.57
CA PRO A 124 5.90 4.76 -8.33
C PRO A 124 4.58 5.44 -8.00
N VAL A 125 3.72 4.71 -7.30
CA VAL A 125 2.54 5.30 -6.67
C VAL A 125 2.90 5.91 -5.34
N ILE A 126 2.22 6.99 -4.99
CA ILE A 126 2.33 7.63 -3.67
C ILE A 126 1.09 7.29 -2.87
N LEU A 127 1.29 6.72 -1.69
CA LEU A 127 0.23 6.38 -0.75
C LEU A 127 0.43 7.17 0.53
N THR A 128 -0.55 7.96 0.92
CA THR A 128 -0.56 8.64 2.23
C THR A 128 -1.52 7.91 3.14
N PHE A 129 -1.04 7.46 4.30
CA PHE A 129 -1.82 6.73 5.29
C PHE A 129 -2.02 7.56 6.54
N LYS A 130 -3.24 7.55 7.07
CA LYS A 130 -3.55 8.02 8.42
C LYS A 130 -3.20 6.94 9.45
N HIS A 131 -2.59 7.35 10.55
CA HIS A 131 -2.26 6.46 11.65
C HIS A 131 -3.49 6.11 12.48
N LEU A 132 -3.58 4.86 12.93
CA LEU A 132 -4.58 4.37 13.89
C LEU A 132 -4.39 4.99 15.28
N GLN A 133 -3.14 5.39 15.61
CA GLN A 133 -2.78 6.05 16.87
C GLN A 133 -1.81 7.20 16.59
N VAL A 134 -2.00 8.32 17.27
CA VAL A 134 -1.10 9.47 17.15
C VAL A 134 0.17 9.22 17.96
N ARG A 135 1.31 8.96 17.29
CA ARG A 135 2.61 8.74 17.93
C ARG A 135 3.73 9.34 17.11
N VAL A 136 4.61 10.09 17.76
CA VAL A 136 5.78 10.71 17.12
C VAL A 136 6.88 9.66 16.96
N GLU A 137 7.61 9.68 15.84
CA GLU A 137 8.82 8.86 15.68
C GLU A 137 9.87 9.22 16.73
N SER A 138 10.57 8.21 17.24
CA SER A 138 11.62 8.35 18.24
C SER A 138 12.69 7.27 18.02
N SER A 139 13.69 7.23 18.90
CA SER A 139 14.63 6.09 18.97
C SER A 139 13.93 4.75 19.18
N GLU A 140 12.75 4.74 19.80
CA GLU A 140 11.97 3.53 20.06
C GLU A 140 10.92 3.24 18.97
N ILE A 141 10.56 4.21 18.12
CA ILE A 141 9.42 4.10 17.20
C ILE A 141 9.82 4.49 15.78
N ASN A 142 9.67 3.56 14.84
CA ASN A 142 9.90 3.79 13.41
C ASN A 142 8.71 3.29 12.57
N TYR A 143 8.22 4.13 11.65
CA TYR A 143 7.20 3.72 10.67
C TYR A 143 7.83 3.13 9.41
N THR A 144 7.23 2.06 8.90
CA THR A 144 7.69 1.34 7.70
C THR A 144 6.53 1.07 6.75
N CYS A 145 6.72 1.37 5.47
CA CYS A 145 5.75 1.07 4.41
C CYS A 145 5.90 -0.39 3.98
N VAL A 146 4.79 -1.11 3.94
CA VAL A 146 4.77 -2.53 3.54
C VAL A 146 3.65 -2.84 2.57
N PHE A 147 3.82 -3.94 1.84
CA PHE A 147 2.79 -4.54 1.01
C PHE A 147 2.61 -6.02 1.33
N TRP A 148 1.45 -6.56 0.99
CA TRP A 148 1.17 -7.98 1.12
C TRP A 148 1.85 -8.77 0.00
N SER A 149 2.86 -9.56 0.32
CA SER A 149 3.53 -10.44 -0.64
C SER A 149 2.92 -11.83 -0.59
N GLU A 150 2.18 -12.18 -1.63
CA GLU A 150 1.69 -13.54 -1.86
C GLU A 150 2.83 -14.50 -2.24
N GLY A 151 2.69 -15.79 -1.95
CA GLY A 151 3.52 -16.86 -2.54
C GLY A 151 4.97 -16.98 -2.08
N ARG A 152 5.43 -16.21 -1.08
CA ARG A 152 6.80 -16.35 -0.54
C ARG A 152 6.97 -17.37 0.58
N VAL A 153 5.88 -18.00 0.98
CA VAL A 153 5.87 -18.89 2.14
C VAL A 153 5.51 -20.29 1.66
N GLN A 154 6.18 -21.30 2.23
CA GLN A 154 5.79 -22.72 2.15
C GLN A 154 4.47 -23.01 2.90
N GLU A 155 3.86 -21.99 3.52
CA GLU A 155 2.55 -22.01 4.16
C GLU A 155 1.58 -21.07 3.39
N GLU A 156 0.35 -21.52 3.23
CA GLU A 156 -0.71 -20.81 2.53
C GLU A 156 -1.01 -19.46 3.21
N GLY A 157 -0.85 -18.33 2.50
CA GLY A 157 -1.37 -17.03 2.99
C GLY A 157 -0.59 -15.78 2.57
N GLY A 158 0.74 -15.83 2.50
CA GLY A 158 1.58 -14.64 2.24
C GLY A 158 2.01 -13.89 3.51
N ALA A 159 2.80 -12.82 3.36
CA ALA A 159 3.32 -12.02 4.48
C ALA A 159 3.61 -10.56 4.09
N TRP A 160 3.73 -9.68 5.09
CA TRP A 160 4.14 -8.28 4.86
C TRP A 160 5.60 -8.19 4.41
N SER A 161 5.86 -7.38 3.38
CA SER A 161 7.20 -7.11 2.87
C SER A 161 7.40 -5.62 2.59
N ARG A 162 8.63 -5.12 2.77
CA ARG A 162 9.01 -3.74 2.42
C ARG A 162 9.42 -3.60 0.95
N ARG A 163 9.65 -4.72 0.25
CA ARG A 163 10.30 -4.70 -1.08
C ARG A 163 9.54 -3.80 -2.05
N GLY A 164 10.27 -2.88 -2.69
CA GLY A 164 9.69 -1.96 -3.65
C GLY A 164 8.81 -0.87 -3.03
N CYS A 165 8.78 -0.74 -1.70
CA CYS A 165 8.10 0.34 -0.99
C CYS A 165 9.11 1.08 -0.09
N THR A 166 9.04 2.41 -0.09
CA THR A 166 9.92 3.27 0.72
C THR A 166 9.09 4.30 1.47
N LYS A 167 9.44 4.57 2.72
CA LYS A 167 8.88 5.70 3.47
C LYS A 167 9.48 6.99 2.93
N VAL A 168 8.63 7.87 2.42
CA VAL A 168 9.02 9.21 1.96
C VAL A 168 9.13 10.16 3.15
N THR A 169 8.10 10.17 4.00
CA THR A 169 8.06 10.95 5.23
C THR A 169 7.06 10.37 6.21
N SER A 170 7.22 10.65 7.49
CA SER A 170 6.23 10.33 8.51
C SER A 170 6.19 11.43 9.56
N ASN A 171 5.00 11.62 10.13
CA ASN A 171 4.76 12.46 11.30
C ASN A 171 3.84 11.73 12.28
N ALA A 172 3.41 12.42 13.34
CA ALA A 172 2.62 11.78 14.39
C ALA A 172 1.32 11.11 13.91
N THR A 173 0.77 11.58 12.80
CA THR A 173 -0.58 11.25 12.32
C THR A 173 -0.61 10.59 10.95
N HIS A 174 0.45 10.73 10.15
CA HIS A 174 0.46 10.25 8.78
C HIS A 174 1.84 9.75 8.36
N THR A 175 1.84 8.76 7.47
CA THR A 175 3.02 8.28 6.77
C THR A 175 2.77 8.31 5.27
N VAL A 176 3.75 8.80 4.51
CA VAL A 176 3.75 8.82 3.05
C VAL A 176 4.69 7.75 2.53
N CYS A 177 4.18 6.89 1.67
CA CYS A 177 4.87 5.76 1.07
C CYS A 177 5.02 5.97 -0.44
N SER A 178 6.16 5.59 -0.99
CA SER A 178 6.39 5.48 -2.44
C SER A 178 6.63 4.02 -2.79
N CYS A 179 5.76 3.44 -3.63
CA CYS A 179 5.81 2.03 -4.00
C CYS A 179 5.91 1.84 -5.52
N THR A 180 6.77 0.92 -5.97
CA THR A 180 7.05 0.66 -7.39
C THR A 180 6.19 -0.46 -7.97
N HIS A 181 5.14 -0.88 -7.27
CA HIS A 181 4.18 -1.90 -7.68
C HIS A 181 2.79 -1.56 -7.11
N LEU A 182 1.76 -2.27 -7.56
CA LEU A 182 0.43 -2.23 -6.94
C LEU A 182 0.16 -3.54 -6.20
N SER A 183 -0.44 -3.42 -5.02
CA SER A 183 -0.77 -4.52 -4.12
C SER A 183 -1.78 -4.02 -3.07
N SER A 184 -1.91 -4.77 -1.98
CA SER A 184 -2.45 -4.33 -0.71
C SER A 184 -1.33 -3.80 0.17
N PHE A 185 -1.53 -2.64 0.78
CA PHE A 185 -0.51 -1.88 1.50
C PHE A 185 -0.96 -1.53 2.91
N ALA A 186 0.01 -1.36 3.79
CA ALA A 186 -0.18 -0.84 5.14
C ALA A 186 1.09 -0.13 5.62
N VAL A 187 0.97 0.55 6.76
CA VAL A 187 2.11 1.07 7.52
C VAL A 187 2.29 0.21 8.77
N LEU A 188 3.50 -0.26 8.99
CA LEU A 188 3.91 -0.88 10.25
C LEU A 188 4.58 0.13 11.15
N MET A 189 4.41 -0.05 12.44
CA MET A 189 5.16 0.60 13.50
C MET A 189 6.10 -0.44 14.11
N ALA A 190 7.40 -0.22 14.00
CA ALA A 190 8.43 -0.97 14.70
C ALA A 190 8.66 -0.34 16.08
N LEU A 191 8.70 -1.17 17.12
CA LEU A 191 8.97 -0.79 18.50
C LEU A 191 10.30 -1.41 18.93
N TYR A 192 11.31 -0.57 19.11
CA TYR A 192 12.65 -0.97 19.56
C TYR A 192 12.73 -0.96 21.09
N PRO A 193 13.30 -1.99 21.72
CA PRO A 193 13.48 -2.01 23.17
C PRO A 193 14.48 -0.93 23.61
N VAL A 194 14.17 -0.26 24.72
CA VAL A 194 15.06 0.73 25.33
C VAL A 194 16.27 0.00 25.91
N GLN A 195 17.47 0.36 25.45
CA GLN A 195 18.71 -0.08 26.09
C GLN A 195 18.89 0.76 27.36
N VAL A 196 18.73 0.11 28.51
CA VAL A 196 19.00 0.66 29.86
C VAL A 196 20.46 0.49 30.24
#